data_AF-A0A4P6LTW2-F1
#
_entry.id   AF-A0A4P6LTW2-F1
#
_cell.length_a   1.000
_cell.length_b   1.000
_cell.length_c   1.000
_cell.angle_alpha   90.00
_cell.angle_beta   90.00
_cell.angle_gamma   90.00
#
_symmetry.space_group_name_H-M   'P 1'
#
loop_
_entity.id
_entity.type
_entity.pdbx_description
1 polymer ?
#
loop_
_entity_poly.entity_id
_entity_poly.type
_entity_poly.pdbx_seq_one_letter_code
_entity_poly.pdbx_strand_id
1 'polypeptide(L)'
;MELTCEVIQDLLPSYADGLLSEDSRELVEEHLHTCQRCCKMLENMQKIEKKQEKSETGSKNALHKIKRKLLLQRILTAIIAVVLTLCIVRAVYSHWYFNETFLTMQESGMYVENNKLYSTKNMTSRTRVLYVEDGKTELIYAVDAGYAGKLDLDGEKMLVQDFSAETNEASPDDKSIPKSVENVYYLSEKAFQESNKIDKLEEKGNENEVQEVIDKIKSDSKLIWSDLK
;
A
#
# COMPACT_ATOMS: atom_id res chain seq x y z
N MET A 1 -30.14 -77.55 29.14
CA MET A 1 -30.94 -77.48 27.90
C MET A 1 -29.99 -76.92 26.87
N GLU A 2 -29.56 -77.71 25.89
CA GLU A 2 -28.55 -77.26 24.93
C GLU A 2 -29.19 -76.24 23.98
N LEU A 3 -28.74 -74.99 24.03
CA LEU A 3 -29.14 -73.97 23.06
C LEU A 3 -28.66 -74.39 21.67
N THR A 4 -29.57 -74.38 20.70
CA THR A 4 -29.23 -74.71 19.33
C THR A 4 -28.39 -73.60 18.70
N CYS A 5 -27.52 -73.96 17.76
CA CYS A 5 -26.69 -72.98 17.06
C CYS A 5 -27.50 -71.90 16.33
N GLU A 6 -28.76 -72.14 16.01
CA GLU A 6 -29.66 -71.18 15.35
C GLU A 6 -29.99 -70.02 16.30
N VAL A 7 -30.40 -70.34 17.54
CA VAL A 7 -30.70 -69.33 18.57
C VAL A 7 -29.46 -68.51 18.90
N ILE A 8 -28.30 -69.16 18.97
CA ILE A 8 -27.03 -68.46 19.22
C ILE A 8 -26.70 -67.52 18.06
N GLN A 9 -26.86 -67.95 16.80
CA GLN A 9 -26.60 -67.11 15.63
C GLN A 9 -27.48 -65.85 15.59
N ASP A 10 -28.73 -65.94 16.03
CA ASP A 10 -29.63 -64.78 16.13
C ASP A 10 -29.22 -63.81 17.24
N LEU A 11 -28.59 -64.31 18.31
CA LEU A 11 -28.10 -63.52 19.45
C LEU A 11 -26.68 -62.98 19.23
N LEU A 12 -25.90 -63.52 18.29
CA LEU A 12 -24.51 -63.11 18.03
C LEU A 12 -24.35 -61.62 17.68
N PRO A 13 -25.21 -60.99 16.87
CA PRO A 13 -25.11 -59.55 16.61
C PRO A 13 -25.28 -58.72 17.89
N SER A 14 -26.31 -59.02 18.68
CA SER A 14 -26.57 -58.36 19.96
C SER A 14 -25.46 -58.62 20.99
N TYR A 15 -24.81 -59.79 20.95
CA TYR A 15 -23.63 -60.11 21.75
C TYR A 15 -22.42 -59.27 21.31
N ALA A 16 -22.16 -59.16 20.00
CA ALA A 16 -21.05 -58.36 19.46
C ALA A 16 -21.20 -56.86 19.79
N ASP A 17 -22.43 -56.36 19.80
CA ASP A 17 -22.78 -54.98 20.18
C ASP A 17 -22.83 -54.75 21.71
N GLY A 18 -22.69 -55.80 22.53
CA GLY A 18 -22.71 -55.71 24.00
C GLY A 18 -24.08 -55.37 24.60
N LEU A 19 -25.17 -55.71 23.92
CA LEU A 19 -26.55 -55.35 24.27
C LEU A 19 -27.33 -56.48 24.99
N LEU A 20 -26.68 -57.62 25.25
CA LEU A 20 -27.29 -58.75 25.95
C LEU A 20 -27.26 -58.56 27.48
N SER A 21 -28.26 -59.11 28.17
CA SER A 21 -28.23 -59.24 29.63
C SER A 21 -27.15 -60.24 30.06
N GLU A 22 -26.64 -60.10 31.29
CA GLU A 22 -25.60 -60.96 31.86
C GLU A 22 -25.93 -62.46 31.74
N ASP A 23 -27.16 -62.85 32.11
CA ASP A 23 -27.63 -64.24 32.01
C ASP A 23 -27.62 -64.76 30.56
N SER A 24 -27.98 -63.92 29.58
CA SER A 24 -27.97 -64.30 28.16
C SER A 24 -26.56 -64.34 27.58
N ARG A 25 -25.65 -63.53 28.14
CA ARG A 25 -24.24 -63.42 27.74
C ARG A 25 -23.47 -64.67 28.14
N GLU A 26 -23.65 -65.15 29.37
CA GLU A 26 -23.01 -66.36 29.90
C GLU A 26 -23.38 -67.60 29.05
N LEU A 27 -24.65 -67.71 28.66
CA LEU A 27 -25.15 -68.79 27.81
C LEU A 27 -24.55 -68.79 26.40
N VAL A 28 -24.31 -67.61 25.83
CA VAL A 28 -23.66 -67.46 24.52
C VAL A 28 -22.16 -67.79 24.64
N GLU A 29 -21.50 -67.37 25.71
CA GLU A 29 -20.08 -67.67 25.98
C GLU A 29 -19.84 -69.18 26.14
N GLU A 30 -20.69 -69.87 26.90
CA GLU A 30 -20.62 -71.34 27.08
C GLU A 30 -20.76 -72.09 25.74
N HIS A 31 -21.66 -71.63 24.86
CA HIS A 31 -21.81 -72.21 23.52
C HIS A 31 -20.64 -71.88 22.60
N LEU A 32 -20.06 -70.68 22.69
CA LEU A 32 -18.89 -70.29 21.90
C LEU A 32 -17.64 -71.09 22.26
N HIS A 33 -17.51 -71.55 23.51
CA HIS A 33 -16.44 -72.45 23.94
C HIS A 33 -16.51 -73.84 23.30
N THR A 34 -17.71 -74.30 22.96
CA THR A 34 -17.95 -75.66 22.45
C THR A 34 -18.22 -75.70 20.94
N CYS A 35 -18.66 -74.60 20.33
CA CYS A 35 -19.05 -74.53 18.92
C CYS A 35 -18.14 -73.64 18.07
N GLN A 36 -17.29 -74.27 17.26
CA GLN A 36 -16.36 -73.59 16.35
C GLN A 36 -17.07 -72.81 15.22
N ARG A 37 -18.28 -73.21 14.83
CA ARG A 37 -19.07 -72.55 13.78
C ARG A 37 -19.52 -71.16 14.22
N CYS A 38 -20.09 -71.06 15.42
CA CYS A 38 -20.55 -69.79 15.98
C CYS A 38 -19.38 -68.84 16.28
N CYS A 39 -18.25 -69.38 16.76
CA CYS A 39 -17.02 -68.62 16.99
C CYS A 39 -16.47 -67.98 15.69
N LYS A 40 -16.42 -68.75 14.59
CA LYS A 40 -15.96 -68.24 13.29
C LYS A 40 -16.89 -67.17 12.70
N MET A 41 -18.19 -67.24 12.99
CA MET A 41 -19.17 -66.24 12.56
C MET A 41 -18.98 -64.92 13.29
N LEU A 42 -18.76 -64.95 14.61
CA LEU A 42 -18.44 -63.79 15.43
C LEU A 42 -17.15 -63.09 14.97
N GLU A 43 -16.09 -63.84 14.69
CA GLU A 43 -14.84 -63.27 14.16
C GLU A 43 -15.02 -62.56 12.81
N ASN A 44 -15.88 -63.10 11.95
CA ASN A 44 -16.14 -62.51 10.64
C ASN A 44 -16.91 -61.19 10.77
N MET A 45 -17.88 -61.10 11.68
CA MET A 45 -18.62 -59.87 11.97
C MET A 45 -17.67 -58.77 12.47
N GLN A 46 -16.82 -59.08 13.46
CA GLN A 46 -15.83 -58.13 13.99
C GLN A 46 -14.78 -57.68 12.95
N LYS A 47 -14.43 -58.55 11.98
CA LYS A 47 -13.53 -58.20 10.87
C LYS A 47 -14.19 -57.23 9.87
N ILE A 48 -15.50 -57.34 9.65
CA ILE A 48 -16.24 -56.45 8.75
C ILE A 48 -16.36 -55.05 9.36
N GLU A 49 -16.70 -54.95 10.64
CA GLU A 49 -16.79 -53.68 11.38
C GLU A 49 -15.46 -52.93 11.40
N LYS A 50 -14.36 -53.61 11.76
CA LYS A 50 -13.01 -53.02 11.76
C LYS A 50 -12.57 -52.52 10.38
N LYS A 51 -13.06 -53.16 9.31
CA LYS A 51 -12.79 -52.77 7.92
C LYS A 51 -13.63 -51.55 7.52
N GLN A 52 -14.88 -51.49 7.95
CA GLN A 52 -15.77 -50.34 7.72
C GLN A 52 -15.29 -49.10 8.47
N GLU A 53 -14.94 -49.18 9.76
CA GLU A 53 -14.38 -48.07 10.53
C GLU A 53 -13.09 -47.49 9.92
N LYS A 54 -12.17 -48.36 9.46
CA LYS A 54 -10.95 -47.93 8.75
C LYS A 54 -11.25 -47.23 7.42
N SER A 55 -12.29 -47.64 6.71
CA SER A 55 -12.69 -47.02 5.45
C SER A 55 -13.34 -45.64 5.65
N GLU A 56 -14.16 -45.49 6.70
CA GLU A 56 -14.82 -44.22 7.03
C GLU A 56 -13.85 -43.18 7.58
N THR A 57 -12.93 -43.60 8.45
CA THR A 57 -11.84 -42.73 8.97
C THR A 57 -10.84 -42.35 7.88
N GLY A 58 -10.50 -43.28 6.97
CA GLY A 58 -9.67 -43.01 5.79
C GLY A 58 -10.30 -41.99 4.82
N SER A 59 -11.60 -42.11 4.57
CA SER A 59 -12.37 -41.21 3.70
C SER A 59 -12.52 -39.80 4.29
N LYS A 60 -12.85 -39.69 5.59
CA LYS A 60 -12.90 -38.40 6.31
C LYS A 60 -11.54 -37.68 6.31
N ASN A 61 -10.45 -38.41 6.51
CA ASN A 61 -9.09 -37.85 6.51
C ASN A 61 -8.59 -37.43 5.11
N ALA A 62 -8.98 -38.15 4.06
CA ALA A 62 -8.65 -37.78 2.68
C ALA A 62 -9.38 -36.51 2.23
N LEU A 63 -10.68 -36.40 2.52
CA LEU A 63 -11.47 -35.22 2.20
C LEU A 63 -10.99 -33.97 2.94
N HIS A 64 -10.56 -34.10 4.21
CA HIS A 64 -10.03 -32.98 4.98
C HIS A 64 -8.70 -32.45 4.39
N LYS A 65 -7.80 -33.32 3.91
CA LYS A 65 -6.55 -32.91 3.25
C LYS A 65 -6.81 -32.12 1.97
N ILE A 66 -7.77 -32.55 1.15
CA ILE A 66 -8.12 -31.87 -0.10
C ILE A 66 -8.77 -30.51 0.18
N LYS A 67 -9.76 -30.46 1.09
CA LYS A 67 -10.42 -29.22 1.49
C LYS A 67 -9.42 -28.21 2.08
N ARG A 68 -8.48 -28.66 2.91
CA ARG A 68 -7.44 -27.81 3.49
C ARG A 68 -6.49 -27.24 2.43
N LYS A 69 -6.10 -28.03 1.43
CA LYS A 69 -5.23 -27.57 0.32
C LYS A 69 -5.93 -26.51 -0.53
N LEU A 70 -7.22 -26.70 -0.83
CA LEU A 70 -8.04 -25.74 -1.57
C LEU A 70 -8.30 -24.46 -0.76
N LEU A 71 -8.56 -24.58 0.55
CA LEU A 71 -8.71 -23.42 1.44
C LEU A 71 -7.42 -22.62 1.56
N LEU A 72 -6.26 -23.28 1.71
CA LEU A 72 -4.95 -22.62 1.74
C LEU A 72 -4.63 -21.91 0.43
N GLN A 73 -4.93 -22.52 -0.72
CA GLN A 73 -4.75 -21.86 -2.02
C GLN A 73 -5.66 -20.64 -2.17
N ARG A 74 -6.93 -20.72 -1.75
CA ARG A 74 -7.86 -19.56 -1.75
C ARG A 74 -7.38 -18.43 -0.85
N ILE A 75 -6.91 -18.76 0.36
CA ILE A 75 -6.36 -17.78 1.29
C ILE A 75 -5.12 -17.12 0.71
N LEU A 76 -4.20 -17.89 0.10
CA LEU A 76 -3.00 -17.36 -0.54
C LEU A 76 -3.36 -16.39 -1.67
N THR A 77 -4.30 -16.76 -2.55
CA THR A 77 -4.76 -15.88 -3.64
C THR A 77 -5.44 -14.62 -3.11
N ALA A 78 -6.21 -14.73 -2.03
CA ALA A 78 -6.87 -13.58 -1.41
C ALA A 78 -5.84 -12.62 -0.80
N ILE A 79 -4.83 -13.14 -0.09
CA ILE A 79 -3.74 -12.33 0.47
C ILE A 79 -2.99 -11.58 -0.63
N ILE A 80 -2.60 -12.27 -1.71
CA ILE A 80 -1.91 -11.65 -2.84
C ILE A 80 -2.77 -10.53 -3.46
N ALA A 81 -4.07 -10.79 -3.66
CA ALA A 81 -4.99 -9.77 -4.18
C ALA A 81 -5.09 -8.55 -3.26
N VAL A 82 -5.16 -8.75 -1.94
CA VAL A 82 -5.18 -7.65 -0.96
C VAL A 82 -3.88 -6.85 -1.00
N VAL A 83 -2.72 -7.52 -1.01
CA VAL A 83 -1.41 -6.85 -1.08
C VAL A 83 -1.27 -6.04 -2.37
N LEU A 84 -1.63 -6.62 -3.52
CA LEU A 84 -1.61 -5.90 -4.80
C LEU A 84 -2.52 -4.67 -4.77
N THR A 85 -3.73 -4.81 -4.22
CA THR A 85 -4.67 -3.69 -4.08
C THR A 85 -4.08 -2.58 -3.20
N LEU A 86 -3.46 -2.93 -2.08
CA LEU A 86 -2.79 -1.97 -1.19
C LEU A 86 -1.62 -1.27 -1.88
N CYS A 87 -0.82 -1.98 -2.68
CA CYS A 87 0.26 -1.39 -3.47
C CYS A 87 -0.28 -0.37 -4.48
N ILE A 88 -1.35 -0.71 -5.20
CA ILE A 88 -1.99 0.19 -6.18
C ILE A 88 -2.55 1.43 -5.47
N VAL A 89 -3.31 1.25 -4.38
CA VAL A 89 -3.86 2.37 -3.59
C VAL A 89 -2.75 3.28 -3.11
N ARG A 90 -1.64 2.71 -2.61
CA ARG A 90 -0.50 3.50 -2.15
C ARG A 90 0.23 4.23 -3.27
N ALA A 91 0.38 3.61 -4.44
CA ALA A 91 0.97 4.26 -5.62
C ALA A 91 0.10 5.42 -6.12
N VAL A 92 -1.22 5.23 -6.20
CA VAL A 92 -2.18 6.28 -6.58
C VAL A 92 -2.18 7.41 -5.57
N TYR A 93 -2.21 7.08 -4.28
CA TYR A 93 -2.14 8.08 -3.21
C TYR A 93 -0.84 8.88 -3.27
N SER A 94 0.30 8.20 -3.46
CA SER A 94 1.59 8.87 -3.62
C SER A 94 1.60 9.79 -4.85
N HIS A 95 1.10 9.32 -6.00
CA HIS A 95 1.06 10.13 -7.21
C HIS A 95 0.18 11.38 -7.05
N TRP A 96 -0.99 11.22 -6.42
CA TRP A 96 -1.92 12.34 -6.21
C TRP A 96 -1.41 13.33 -5.14
N TYR A 97 -0.77 12.82 -4.09
CA TYR A 97 -0.30 13.63 -2.97
C TYR A 97 1.03 14.35 -3.24
N PHE A 98 1.93 13.73 -4.02
CA PHE A 98 3.26 14.29 -4.32
C PHE A 98 3.34 15.03 -5.66
N ASN A 99 2.31 14.98 -6.51
CA ASN A 99 2.28 15.85 -7.69
C ASN A 99 2.01 17.30 -7.23
N GLU A 100 3.09 18.07 -7.10
CA GLU A 100 3.03 19.53 -7.03
C GLU A 100 2.33 20.04 -8.30
N THR A 101 1.14 20.64 -8.16
CA THR A 101 0.51 21.31 -9.31
C THR A 101 1.01 22.74 -9.40
N PHE A 102 1.57 23.09 -10.55
CA PHE A 102 1.96 24.46 -10.87
C PHE A 102 0.77 25.41 -10.68
N LEU A 103 0.98 26.51 -9.97
CA LEU A 103 0.01 27.59 -9.86
C LEU A 103 0.44 28.71 -10.79
N THR A 104 -0.53 29.35 -11.44
CA THR A 104 -0.27 30.60 -12.17
C THR A 104 -0.14 31.79 -11.20
N MET A 105 0.42 32.91 -11.68
CA MET A 105 0.56 34.15 -10.90
C MET A 105 -0.79 34.67 -10.38
N GLN A 106 -1.86 34.51 -11.18
CA GLN A 106 -3.21 34.88 -10.76
C GLN A 106 -3.74 33.93 -9.69
N GLU A 107 -3.55 32.62 -9.85
CA GLU A 107 -4.02 31.62 -8.90
C GLU A 107 -3.27 31.66 -7.57
N SER A 108 -1.98 32.05 -7.58
CA SER A 108 -1.20 32.27 -6.36
C SER A 108 -1.59 33.56 -5.63
N GLY A 109 -2.37 34.44 -6.26
CA GLY A 109 -2.74 35.74 -5.71
C GLY A 109 -1.54 36.65 -5.43
N MET A 110 -0.42 36.42 -6.14
CA MET A 110 0.83 37.14 -5.88
C MET A 110 0.91 38.44 -6.67
N TYR A 111 1.46 39.46 -6.03
CA TYR A 111 1.69 40.78 -6.61
C TYR A 111 2.82 41.48 -5.89
N VAL A 112 3.40 42.49 -6.54
CA VAL A 112 4.52 43.27 -6.00
C VAL A 112 4.05 44.69 -5.67
N GLU A 113 4.41 45.17 -4.48
CA GLU A 113 4.12 46.53 -3.99
C GLU A 113 5.31 47.02 -3.17
N ASN A 114 5.81 48.24 -3.43
CA ASN A 114 6.90 48.87 -2.65
C ASN A 114 8.14 47.99 -2.46
N ASN A 115 8.64 47.36 -3.54
CA ASN A 115 9.77 46.41 -3.52
C ASN A 115 9.57 45.17 -2.64
N LYS A 116 8.30 44.76 -2.42
CA LYS A 116 7.95 43.58 -1.63
C LYS A 116 6.97 42.71 -2.40
N LEU A 117 7.16 41.40 -2.32
CA LEU A 117 6.27 40.39 -2.88
C LEU A 117 5.22 40.01 -1.82
N TYR A 118 3.95 40.18 -2.18
CA TYR A 118 2.80 39.81 -1.37
C TYR A 118 2.00 38.68 -2.02
N SER A 119 1.21 37.99 -1.21
CA SER A 119 0.14 37.09 -1.67
C SER A 119 -1.15 37.35 -0.88
N THR A 120 -2.30 37.30 -1.55
CA THR A 120 -3.62 37.29 -0.88
C THR A 120 -4.04 35.89 -0.42
N LYS A 121 -3.14 34.90 -0.51
CA LYS A 121 -3.35 33.51 -0.09
C LYS A 121 -2.19 33.07 0.80
N ASN A 122 -2.42 32.04 1.61
CA ASN A 122 -1.32 31.48 2.40
C ASN A 122 -0.39 30.65 1.52
N MET A 123 0.70 31.26 1.06
CA MET A 123 1.74 30.64 0.22
C MET A 123 2.96 30.17 1.02
N THR A 124 2.87 30.14 2.35
CA THR A 124 3.97 29.66 3.21
C THR A 124 4.33 28.22 2.83
N SER A 125 5.62 27.98 2.56
CA SER A 125 6.14 26.68 2.12
C SER A 125 5.68 26.19 0.74
N ARG A 126 4.99 27.04 -0.04
CA ARG A 126 4.51 26.77 -1.41
C ARG A 126 5.19 27.59 -2.50
N THR A 127 5.82 28.69 -2.10
CA THR A 127 6.68 29.50 -2.97
C THR A 127 8.07 28.87 -3.00
N ARG A 128 8.66 28.80 -4.19
CA ARG A 128 10.03 28.33 -4.43
C ARG A 128 10.78 29.44 -5.14
N VAL A 129 12.05 29.61 -4.78
CA VAL A 129 12.97 30.57 -5.38
C VAL A 129 14.14 29.77 -5.93
N LEU A 130 14.40 29.89 -7.22
CA LEU A 130 15.62 29.42 -7.86
C LEU A 130 16.52 30.63 -8.09
N TYR A 131 17.75 30.55 -7.59
CA TYR A 131 18.75 31.56 -7.83
C TYR A 131 19.46 31.26 -9.16
N VAL A 132 19.72 32.31 -9.92
CA VAL A 132 20.56 32.19 -11.11
C VAL A 132 22.02 32.38 -10.72
N GLU A 133 22.95 31.68 -11.38
CA GLU A 133 24.39 31.78 -11.14
C GLU A 133 24.94 33.23 -11.24
N ASP A 134 24.24 34.12 -11.94
CA ASP A 134 24.58 35.54 -12.02
C ASP A 134 24.51 36.26 -10.65
N GLY A 135 23.89 35.64 -9.64
CA GLY A 135 23.73 36.15 -8.28
C GLY A 135 22.82 37.38 -8.17
N LYS A 136 22.14 37.76 -9.25
CA LYS A 136 21.35 39.00 -9.37
C LYS A 136 19.93 38.73 -9.84
N THR A 137 19.66 37.55 -10.40
CA THR A 137 18.34 37.18 -10.90
C THR A 137 17.74 36.07 -10.03
N GLU A 138 16.48 36.27 -9.64
CA GLU A 138 15.66 35.25 -8.98
C GLU A 138 14.55 34.78 -9.91
N LEU A 139 14.27 33.48 -9.88
CA LEU A 139 13.16 32.86 -10.56
C LEU A 139 12.21 32.29 -9.49
N ILE A 140 10.99 32.79 -9.45
CA ILE A 140 10.00 32.44 -8.43
C ILE A 140 8.85 31.67 -9.08
N TYR A 141 8.36 30.65 -8.39
CA TYR A 141 7.13 29.96 -8.76
C TYR A 141 6.38 29.48 -7.52
N ALA A 142 5.09 29.19 -7.68
CA ALA A 142 4.26 28.65 -6.63
C ALA A 142 3.69 27.29 -7.05
N VAL A 143 3.61 26.38 -6.09
CA VAL A 143 3.03 25.05 -6.27
C VAL A 143 1.91 24.80 -5.26
N ASP A 144 0.84 24.15 -5.69
CA ASP A 144 -0.16 23.60 -4.77
C ASP A 144 0.36 22.23 -4.30
N ALA A 145 0.92 22.19 -3.09
CA ALA A 145 1.27 20.94 -2.43
C ALA A 145 0.08 20.49 -1.57
N GLY A 146 -0.41 19.26 -1.81
CA GLY A 146 -1.62 18.73 -1.16
C GLY A 146 -1.58 18.64 0.37
N TYR A 147 -0.42 18.85 1.01
CA TYR A 147 -0.27 18.84 2.47
C TYR A 147 -0.78 20.11 3.15
N ALA A 148 -0.78 21.25 2.46
CA ALA A 148 -1.35 22.48 3.00
C ALA A 148 -2.81 22.57 2.56
N GLY A 149 -3.75 22.75 3.48
CA GLY A 149 -5.12 23.11 3.10
C GLY A 149 -5.13 24.44 2.32
N LYS A 150 -6.10 24.65 1.43
CA LYS A 150 -6.32 25.97 0.81
C LYS A 150 -6.84 26.92 1.89
N LEU A 151 -5.94 27.72 2.46
CA LEU A 151 -6.31 28.85 3.31
C LEU A 151 -6.33 30.12 2.43
N ASP A 152 -7.54 30.58 2.12
CA ASP A 152 -7.76 31.91 1.55
C ASP A 152 -7.69 32.94 2.67
N LEU A 153 -7.05 34.09 2.44
CA LEU A 153 -6.80 35.10 3.47
C LEU A 153 -7.84 36.24 3.44
N ASP A 154 -8.99 36.06 2.77
CA ASP A 154 -10.09 37.06 2.68
C ASP A 154 -9.60 38.50 2.40
N GLY A 155 -8.59 38.63 1.51
CA GLY A 155 -8.01 39.92 1.12
C GLY A 155 -6.90 40.44 2.03
N GLU A 156 -6.55 39.73 3.11
CA GLU A 156 -5.33 40.01 3.86
C GLU A 156 -4.09 39.64 3.04
N LYS A 157 -3.10 40.53 3.06
CA LYS A 157 -1.83 40.32 2.35
C LYS A 157 -0.81 39.67 3.27
N MET A 158 -0.26 38.55 2.82
CA MET A 158 0.89 37.91 3.42
C MET A 158 2.16 38.37 2.70
N LEU A 159 3.15 38.86 3.46
CA LEU A 159 4.47 39.16 2.92
C LEU A 159 5.20 37.84 2.62
N VAL A 160 5.57 37.64 1.36
CA VAL A 160 6.31 36.45 0.92
C VAL A 160 7.81 36.74 0.88
N GLN A 161 8.20 37.92 0.36
CA GLN A 161 9.60 38.30 0.20
C GLN A 161 9.78 39.82 0.22
N ASP A 162 10.90 40.28 0.77
CA ASP A 162 11.30 41.70 0.77
C ASP A 162 12.56 41.87 -0.09
N PHE A 163 12.40 42.45 -1.27
CA PHE A 163 13.51 42.64 -2.22
C PHE A 163 14.43 43.81 -1.83
N SER A 164 14.02 44.63 -0.85
CA SER A 164 14.84 45.75 -0.35
C SER A 164 15.84 45.32 0.73
N ALA A 165 15.71 44.11 1.26
CA ALA A 165 16.62 43.56 2.25
C ALA A 165 17.67 42.68 1.57
N GLU A 166 18.95 42.84 1.94
CA GLU A 166 19.98 41.86 1.56
C GLU A 166 19.62 40.51 2.21
N THR A 167 19.36 39.50 1.39
CA THR A 167 19.07 38.14 1.85
C THR A 167 20.38 37.45 2.22
N ASN A 168 20.62 37.25 3.51
CA ASN A 168 21.74 36.42 4.00
C ASN A 168 21.43 34.91 3.90
N GLU A 169 20.29 34.55 3.33
CA GLU A 169 19.86 33.16 3.16
C GLU A 169 20.60 32.53 1.98
N ALA A 170 21.62 31.73 2.30
CA ALA A 170 22.20 30.82 1.32
C ALA A 170 21.16 29.76 0.94
N SER A 171 21.04 29.46 -0.36
CA SER A 171 20.29 28.30 -0.82
C SER A 171 20.80 27.04 -0.08
N PRO A 172 19.91 26.16 0.43
CA PRO A 172 20.34 24.93 1.09
C PRO A 172 21.21 24.04 0.20
N ASP A 173 21.01 24.13 -1.12
CA ASP A 173 21.57 23.20 -2.12
C ASP A 173 22.48 23.90 -3.16
N ASP A 174 22.57 25.23 -3.16
CA ASP A 174 23.36 25.99 -4.14
C ASP A 174 24.33 26.97 -3.44
N LYS A 175 25.57 27.04 -3.95
CA LYS A 175 26.63 27.95 -3.48
C LYS A 175 26.44 29.37 -4.01
N SER A 176 25.47 29.62 -4.89
CA SER A 176 25.12 30.97 -5.33
C SER A 176 24.48 31.74 -4.16
N ILE A 177 25.25 32.67 -3.58
CA ILE A 177 24.71 33.64 -2.62
C ILE A 177 24.21 34.80 -3.47
N PRO A 178 22.89 35.07 -3.54
CA PRO A 178 22.39 36.23 -4.25
C PRO A 178 23.02 37.49 -3.65
N LYS A 179 23.71 38.27 -4.47
CA LYS A 179 24.23 39.59 -4.11
C LYS A 179 23.34 40.60 -4.80
N SER A 180 22.47 41.26 -4.03
CA SER A 180 21.51 42.28 -4.46
C SER A 180 20.70 41.86 -5.69
N VAL A 181 19.50 41.35 -5.46
CA VAL A 181 18.57 40.96 -6.52
C VAL A 181 18.23 42.16 -7.39
N GLU A 182 18.51 42.07 -8.69
CA GLU A 182 18.19 43.09 -9.70
C GLU A 182 16.92 42.74 -10.48
N ASN A 183 16.63 41.45 -10.69
CA ASN A 183 15.50 41.01 -11.51
C ASN A 183 14.81 39.80 -10.89
N VAL A 184 13.49 39.81 -10.88
CA VAL A 184 12.66 38.70 -10.39
C VAL A 184 11.67 38.30 -11.47
N TYR A 185 11.70 37.03 -11.87
CA TYR A 185 10.78 36.47 -12.84
C TYR A 185 9.82 35.49 -12.17
N TYR A 186 8.56 35.52 -12.58
CA TYR A 186 7.62 34.46 -12.32
C TYR A 186 7.69 33.41 -13.43
N LEU A 187 7.99 32.17 -13.08
CA LEU A 187 8.09 31.10 -14.07
C LEU A 187 6.76 30.86 -14.78
N SER A 188 6.80 30.64 -16.09
CA SER A 188 5.66 30.06 -16.81
C SER A 188 5.57 28.56 -16.55
N GLU A 189 4.41 27.96 -16.85
CA GLU A 189 4.23 26.51 -16.73
C GLU A 189 5.27 25.73 -17.52
N LYS A 190 5.62 26.21 -18.73
CA LYS A 190 6.68 25.61 -19.56
C LYS A 190 8.04 25.73 -18.90
N ALA A 191 8.37 26.90 -18.37
CA ALA A 191 9.65 27.14 -17.69
C ALA A 191 9.79 26.30 -16.41
N PHE A 192 8.70 26.10 -15.66
CA PHE A 192 8.66 25.19 -14.51
C PHE A 192 8.93 23.72 -14.90
N GLN A 193 8.37 23.24 -16.02
CA GLN A 193 8.67 21.88 -16.48
C GLN A 193 10.12 21.72 -16.92
N GLU A 194 10.72 22.77 -17.49
CA GLU A 194 12.13 22.80 -17.86
C GLU A 194 13.06 22.87 -16.64
N SER A 195 12.68 23.57 -15.56
CA SER A 195 13.51 23.69 -14.36
C SER A 195 13.77 22.35 -13.67
N ASN A 196 12.84 21.38 -13.78
CA ASN A 196 13.02 20.01 -13.27
C ASN A 196 14.21 19.25 -13.91
N LYS A 197 14.81 19.78 -14.98
CA LYS A 197 16.01 19.22 -15.61
C LYS A 197 17.31 19.72 -14.99
N ILE A 198 17.28 20.87 -14.30
CA ILE A 198 18.47 21.55 -13.75
C ILE A 198 19.20 20.61 -12.78
N ASP A 199 18.53 20.09 -11.75
CA ASP A 199 19.13 19.17 -10.76
C ASP A 199 19.88 18.00 -11.42
N LYS A 200 19.29 17.41 -12.47
CA LYS A 200 19.87 16.27 -13.20
C LYS A 200 21.08 16.65 -14.06
N LEU A 201 21.15 17.90 -14.52
CA LEU A 201 22.26 18.43 -15.31
C LEU A 201 23.43 18.83 -14.39
N GLU A 202 23.11 19.40 -13.23
CA GLU A 202 24.08 19.72 -12.18
C GLU A 202 24.77 18.46 -11.63
N GLU A 203 24.01 17.40 -11.34
CA GLU A 203 24.58 16.10 -10.94
C GLU A 203 25.58 15.52 -11.95
N LYS A 204 25.41 15.84 -13.24
CA LYS A 204 26.28 15.40 -14.33
C LYS A 204 27.46 16.35 -14.57
N GLY A 205 27.51 17.50 -13.89
CA GLY A 205 28.56 18.51 -14.05
C GLY A 205 28.52 19.23 -15.40
N ASN A 206 27.34 19.41 -16.00
CA ASN A 206 27.20 20.02 -17.33
C ASN A 206 26.79 21.51 -17.25
N GLU A 207 27.71 22.36 -16.79
CA GLU A 207 27.48 23.78 -16.50
C GLU A 207 26.94 24.56 -17.72
N ASN A 208 27.44 24.30 -18.93
CA ASN A 208 26.96 24.98 -20.14
C ASN A 208 25.50 24.68 -20.46
N GLU A 209 25.07 23.41 -20.32
CA GLU A 209 23.67 23.02 -20.55
C GLU A 209 22.74 23.59 -19.48
N VAL A 210 23.21 23.68 -18.22
CA VAL A 210 22.47 24.35 -17.15
C VAL A 210 22.21 25.81 -17.53
N GLN A 211 23.23 26.53 -17.99
CA GLN A 211 23.08 27.93 -18.39
C GLN A 211 22.11 28.11 -19.57
N GLU A 212 22.18 27.25 -20.60
CA GLU A 212 21.23 27.28 -21.72
C GLU A 212 19.77 27.08 -21.27
N VAL A 213 19.55 26.19 -20.29
CA VAL A 213 18.22 25.96 -19.70
C VAL A 213 17.75 27.19 -18.92
N ILE A 214 18.63 27.83 -18.14
CA ILE A 214 18.31 29.05 -17.40
C ILE A 214 17.92 30.19 -18.36
N ASP A 215 18.67 30.39 -19.44
CA ASP A 215 18.39 31.45 -20.41
C ASP A 215 17.05 31.23 -21.12
N LYS A 216 16.73 29.97 -21.44
CA LYS A 216 15.42 29.58 -21.98
C LYS A 216 14.30 29.86 -20.97
N ILE A 217 14.51 29.49 -19.70
CA ILE A 217 13.57 29.74 -18.62
C ILE A 217 13.30 31.24 -18.50
N LYS A 218 14.34 32.10 -18.49
CA LYS A 218 14.19 33.55 -18.44
C LYS A 218 13.36 34.08 -19.61
N SER A 219 13.62 33.60 -20.83
CA SER A 219 12.89 33.98 -22.04
C SER A 219 11.41 33.59 -22.00
N ASP A 220 11.09 32.42 -21.43
CA ASP A 220 9.72 31.89 -21.36
C ASP A 220 8.96 32.39 -20.11
N SER A 221 9.61 33.15 -19.23
CA SER A 221 9.06 33.60 -17.94
C SER A 221 8.65 35.06 -17.96
N LYS A 222 7.83 35.45 -16.99
CA LYS A 222 7.32 36.83 -16.88
C LYS A 222 8.17 37.61 -15.88
N LEU A 223 8.79 38.72 -16.30
CA LEU A 223 9.41 39.66 -15.37
C LEU A 223 8.33 40.28 -14.46
N ILE A 224 8.46 40.13 -13.14
CA ILE A 224 7.49 40.64 -12.15
C ILE A 224 8.05 41.76 -11.27
N TRP A 225 9.37 41.89 -11.18
CA TRP A 225 10.03 43.01 -10.50
C TRP A 225 11.46 43.22 -11.03
N SER A 226 11.94 44.46 -11.00
CA SER A 226 13.32 44.82 -11.33
C SER A 226 13.75 46.04 -10.50
N ASP A 227 15.00 46.05 -10.03
CA ASP A 227 15.64 47.19 -9.34
C ASP A 227 16.19 48.24 -10.32
N LEU A 228 16.17 47.95 -11.62
CA LEU A 228 16.57 48.90 -12.66
C LEU A 228 15.59 50.08 -12.67
N LYS A 229 15.99 51.16 -11.99
CA LYS A 229 15.37 52.49 -12.08
C LYS A 229 15.35 53.04 -13.50
#